data_AF-A0A7D5N5D0-F1
#
_entry.id   AF-A0A7D5N5D0-F1
#
_cell.length_a   1.000
_cell.length_b   1.000
_cell.length_c   1.000
_cell.angle_alpha   90.00
_cell.angle_beta   90.00
_cell.angle_gamma   90.00
#
_symmetry.space_group_name_H-M   'P 1'
#
loop_
_entity.id
_entity.type
_entity.pdbx_description
1 polymer ?
#
loop_
_entity_poly.entity_id
_entity_poly.type
_entity_poly.pdbx_seq_one_letter_code
_entity_poly.pdbx_strand_id
1 'polypeptide(L)' 'MEKDAVLYFYQKIGRNIKNIRREKDLKAFDVAAQLGIGESTYTKIERGETKLV' A
#
# COMPACT_ATOMS: atom_id res chain seq x y z
N MET A 1 11.32 -16.39 -11.50
CA MET A 1 10.03 -17.07 -11.37
C MET A 1 9.37 -16.81 -10.02
N GLU A 2 9.91 -17.29 -8.89
CA GLU A 2 9.22 -17.13 -7.59
C GLU A 2 9.21 -15.69 -7.05
N LYS A 3 10.33 -14.95 -7.18
CA LYS A 3 10.42 -13.53 -6.82
C LYS A 3 9.46 -12.64 -7.61
N ASP A 4 9.20 -12.97 -8.87
CA ASP A 4 8.34 -12.19 -9.76
C ASP A 4 6.86 -12.33 -9.36
N ALA A 5 6.46 -13.54 -8.96
CA ALA A 5 5.11 -13.80 -8.45
C ALA A 5 4.84 -13.07 -7.14
N VAL A 6 5.82 -13.06 -6.23
CA VAL A 6 5.73 -12.34 -4.94
C VAL A 6 5.65 -10.83 -5.18
N LEU A 7 6.47 -10.28 -6.07
CA LEU A 7 6.40 -8.86 -6.41
C LEU A 7 5.05 -8.49 -7.03
N TYR A 8 4.54 -9.32 -7.95
CA TYR A 8 3.23 -9.14 -8.55
C TYR A 8 2.09 -9.14 -7.52
N PHE A 9 2.16 -10.03 -6.52
CA PHE A 9 1.20 -10.09 -5.43
C PHE A 9 1.12 -8.77 -4.65
N TYR A 10 2.26 -8.25 -4.18
CA TYR A 10 2.28 -7.00 -3.42
C TYR A 10 1.80 -5.80 -4.23
N GLN A 11 2.16 -5.72 -5.52
CA GLN A 11 1.65 -4.66 -6.40
C GLN A 11 0.13 -4.73 -6.57
N LYS A 12 -0.44 -5.94 -6.68
CA LYS A 12 -1.89 -6.11 -6.83
C LYS A 12 -2.63 -5.69 -5.55
N ILE A 13 -2.15 -6.12 -4.39
CA ILE A 13 -2.73 -5.74 -3.09
C ILE A 13 -2.58 -4.23 -2.84
N GLY A 14 -1.39 -3.67 -3.07
CA GLY A 14 -1.13 -2.23 -2.90
C GLY A 14 -2.07 -1.37 -3.75
N ARG A 15 -2.26 -1.72 -5.03
CA ARG A 15 -3.20 -1.02 -5.91
C ARG A 15 -4.64 -1.07 -5.40
N ASN A 16 -5.09 -2.20 -4.87
CA ASN A 16 -6.44 -2.33 -4.31
C ASN A 16 -6.60 -1.46 -3.07
N ILE A 17 -5.61 -1.45 -2.16
CA ILE A 17 -5.61 -0.57 -0.97
C ILE A 17 -5.74 0.90 -1.41
N LYS A 18 -4.95 1.31 -2.39
CA LYS A 18 -4.99 2.68 -2.93
C LYS A 18 -6.35 3.06 -3.51
N ASN A 19 -6.98 2.14 -4.24
CA ASN A 19 -8.29 2.38 -4.83
C ASN A 19 -9.35 2.53 -3.74
N ILE A 20 -9.41 1.62 -2.77
CA ILE A 20 -10.35 1.68 -1.64
C ILE A 20 -10.16 2.97 -0.83
N ARG A 21 -8.92 3.39 -0.58
CA ARG A 21 -8.64 4.65 0.12
C ARG A 21 -9.23 5.84 -0.64
N ARG A 22 -9.03 5.89 -1.96
CA ARG A 22 -9.53 6.97 -2.82
C ARG A 22 -11.05 6.96 -2.95
N GLU A 23 -11.67 5.78 -3.05
CA GLU A 23 -13.13 5.62 -3.04
C GLU A 23 -13.75 6.14 -1.75
N LYS A 24 -13.02 6.07 -0.63
CA LYS A 24 -13.41 6.63 0.66
C LYS A 24 -12.99 8.08 0.86
N ASP A 25 -12.39 8.72 -0.14
CA ASP A 25 -11.85 10.09 -0.09
C ASP A 25 -10.89 10.35 1.09
N LEU A 26 -10.11 9.32 1.46
CA LEU A 26 -9.14 9.41 2.55
C LEU A 26 -7.76 9.85 2.04
N LYS A 27 -7.08 10.74 2.75
CA LYS A 27 -5.68 11.09 2.42
C LYS A 27 -4.72 10.02 2.93
N ALA A 28 -3.65 9.77 2.18
CA ALA A 28 -2.63 8.80 2.55
C ALA A 28 -1.99 9.13 3.91
N PHE A 29 -1.72 10.41 4.16
CA PHE A 29 -1.24 10.93 5.44
C PHE A 29 -2.16 10.55 6.62
N ASP A 30 -3.47 10.77 6.48
CA ASP A 30 -4.43 10.51 7.56
C ASP A 30 -4.51 9.01 7.89
N VAL A 31 -4.53 8.16 6.86
CA VAL A 31 -4.54 6.70 7.06
C VAL A 31 -3.22 6.21 7.67
N ALA A 32 -2.09 6.75 7.24
CA ALA A 32 -0.79 6.41 7.81
C ALA A 32 -0.73 6.78 9.31
N ALA A 33 -1.23 7.98 9.66
CA ALA A 33 -1.32 8.43 11.05
C ALA A 33 -2.22 7.51 11.90
N GLN A 34 -3.38 7.11 11.38
CA GLN A 34 -4.29 6.16 12.07
C GLN A 34 -3.65 4.79 12.31
N LEU A 35 -2.78 4.34 11.40
CA LEU A 35 -2.06 3.07 11.50
C LEU A 35 -0.77 3.18 12.32
N GLY A 36 -0.37 4.38 12.77
CA GLY A 36 0.88 4.59 13.49
C GLY A 36 2.15 4.36 12.64
N ILE A 37 2.05 4.53 11.32
CA ILE A 37 3.19 4.38 10.40
C ILE A 37 3.49 5.69 9.66
N GLY A 38 4.70 5.80 9.10
CA GLY A 38 5.05 6.94 8.25
C GLY A 38 4.28 6.92 6.92
N GLU A 39 3.88 8.10 6.42
CA GLU A 39 3.20 8.26 5.12
C GLU A 39 4.02 7.65 3.97
N SER A 40 5.34 7.80 3.99
CA SER A 40 6.23 7.19 2.99
C SER A 40 6.18 5.66 3.02
N THR A 41 5.98 5.07 4.19
CA THR A 41 5.81 3.61 4.35
C THR A 41 4.45 3.18 3.80
N TYR A 42 3.39 3.90 4.16
CA TYR A 42 2.04 3.64 3.65
C TYR A 42 1.98 3.72 2.12
N THR A 43 2.55 4.78 1.53
CA THR A 43 2.56 4.96 0.07
C THR A 43 3.43 3.93 -0.67
N LYS A 44 4.52 3.45 -0.07
CA LYS A 44 5.29 2.30 -0.61
C LYS A 44 4.46 1.02 -0.62
N ILE A 45 3.65 0.79 0.41
CA ILE A 45 2.70 -0.34 0.45
C ILE A 45 1.68 -0.22 -0.68
N GLU A 46 1.08 0.97 -0.87
CA GLU A 46 0.13 1.22 -1.97
C GLU A 46 0.73 0.97 -3.36
N ARG A 47 2.04 1.17 -3.53
CA ARG A 47 2.75 0.91 -4.78
C ARG A 47 3.24 -0.53 -4.92
N GLY A 48 3.16 -1.32 -3.85
CA GLY A 48 3.76 -2.66 -3.79
C GLY A 48 5.30 -2.65 -3.83
N GLU A 49 5.93 -1.54 -3.41
CA GLU A 49 7.39 -1.35 -3.37
C GLU A 49 8.02 -1.94 -2.09
N THR A 50 7.19 -2.36 -1.13
CA THR A 50 7.63 -2.98 0.11
C THR A 50 6.74 -4.17 0.45
N LYS A 51 7.26 -5.09 1.29
CA LYS A 51 6.46 -6.15 1.87
C LYS A 51 5.50 -5.55 2.89
N LEU A 52 4.28 -6.08 2.91
CA LEU A 52 3.41 -6.00 4.08
C LEU A 52 4.08 -6.87 5.15
N VAL A 53 4.64 -6.23 6.19
CA VAL A 53 5.20 -6.89 7.38
C VAL A 53 4.13 -7.12 8.41
#